data_AF-A0AAV9WLV1-F1
#
_entry.id   AF-A0AAV9WLV1-F1
#
_cell.length_a   1.000
_cell.length_b   1.000
_cell.length_c   1.000
_cell.angle_alpha   90.00
_cell.angle_beta   90.00
_cell.angle_gamma   90.00
#
_symmetry.space_group_name_H-M   'P 1'
#
loop_
_entity.id
_entity.type
_entity.pdbx_description
1 polymer ?
#
loop_
_entity_poly.entity_id
_entity_poly.type
_entity_poly.pdbx_seq_one_letter_code
_entity_poly.pdbx_strand_id
1 'polypeptide(L)'
;MLPHNAKKTIAALPPTIEALKLHVFNDIIWPNLTDENGGVGFLTYQRLVDASVVDGKIEYRKIVDGLSVQAWPVSHGHCMHKHTHRGSDAAMIATDDGGPQKCVFKPSTFRAATWQKKCVYDSSCFFIRDDYTSKEIMIFGDVEPDSVSISEPRRNVYIWNYAAEKVHNGVLEAIFIESSYDISQKDEFLYGHLTPRHIVEELQVLASKVLLQKEREARQYLTPKRRRTNNGYAERPQSLLQVDPFDVEYLQPLSQYNSDGESDVPRSPTDVEGLTLAPRRRSSGGKRRREDDDDHPDYTSAPTQTVSPISMASNAGGQFDASLPLKGLKIVIIHIKDDFDDDKDVRQSILANLKRLGEKARLGCEFELAETGGSMFF
;
A
#
# COMPACT_ATOMS: atom_id res chain seq x y z
N MET A 1 26.13 17.12 -24.71
CA MET A 1 25.74 18.27 -23.87
C MET A 1 24.25 18.51 -24.09
N LEU A 2 23.42 18.36 -23.05
CA LEU A 2 22.04 18.88 -23.13
C LEU A 2 22.15 20.40 -23.29
N PRO A 3 21.50 21.02 -24.29
CA PRO A 3 21.57 22.47 -24.45
C PRO A 3 21.09 23.13 -23.16
N HIS A 4 21.84 24.13 -22.67
CA HIS A 4 21.57 24.85 -21.41
C HIS A 4 20.16 25.48 -21.33
N ASN A 5 19.39 25.47 -22.43
CA ASN A 5 18.05 26.03 -22.54
C ASN A 5 16.96 24.99 -22.88
N ALA A 6 17.22 23.68 -22.73
CA ALA A 6 16.18 22.68 -22.92
C ALA A 6 15.10 22.84 -21.83
N LYS A 7 13.84 23.01 -22.24
CA LYS A 7 12.68 22.97 -21.33
C LYS A 7 12.73 21.70 -20.50
N LYS A 8 12.51 21.82 -19.19
CA LYS A 8 12.44 20.66 -18.29
C LYS A 8 10.98 20.33 -18.01
N THR A 9 10.67 19.05 -17.94
CA THR A 9 9.32 18.56 -17.65
C THR A 9 9.24 18.15 -16.19
N ILE A 10 8.23 18.64 -15.48
CA ILE A 10 7.81 18.13 -14.18
C ILE A 10 6.58 17.26 -14.41
N ALA A 11 6.73 15.95 -14.24
CA ALA A 11 5.65 14.99 -14.33
C ALA A 11 5.19 14.58 -12.92
N ALA A 12 3.92 14.79 -12.60
CA ALA A 12 3.36 14.45 -11.29
C ALA A 12 1.83 14.34 -11.35
N LEU A 13 1.22 13.81 -10.29
CA LEU A 13 -0.23 13.85 -10.12
C LEU A 13 -0.73 15.31 -9.98
N PRO A 14 -2.01 15.58 -10.34
CA PRO A 14 -2.54 16.93 -10.33
C PRO A 14 -2.41 17.69 -8.99
N PRO A 15 -2.63 17.08 -7.80
CA PRO A 15 -2.47 17.79 -6.53
C PRO A 15 -1.08 18.38 -6.34
N THR A 16 -0.02 17.64 -6.71
CA THR A 16 1.37 18.11 -6.62
C THR A 16 1.63 19.28 -7.57
N ILE A 17 1.15 19.21 -8.81
CA ILE A 17 1.32 20.29 -9.80
C ILE A 17 0.59 21.55 -9.35
N GLU A 18 -0.63 21.43 -8.84
CA GLU A 18 -1.39 22.59 -8.36
C GLU A 18 -0.75 23.21 -7.12
N ALA A 19 -0.17 22.41 -6.21
CA ALA A 19 0.62 22.93 -5.09
C ALA A 19 1.86 23.70 -5.56
N LEU A 20 2.61 23.16 -6.52
CA LEU A 20 3.78 23.84 -7.09
C LEU A 20 3.40 25.17 -7.76
N LYS A 21 2.30 25.20 -8.50
CA LYS A 21 1.80 26.43 -9.16
C LYS A 21 1.34 27.48 -8.17
N LEU A 22 0.57 27.09 -7.16
CA LEU A 22 -0.04 28.03 -6.23
C LEU A 22 0.96 28.55 -5.19
N HIS A 23 1.89 27.69 -4.76
CA HIS A 23 2.72 27.94 -3.58
C HIS A 23 4.21 28.01 -3.86
N VAL A 24 4.73 27.60 -5.03
CA VAL A 24 6.17 27.64 -5.31
C VAL A 24 6.50 28.59 -6.45
N PHE A 25 6.07 28.26 -7.66
CA PHE A 25 6.35 29.05 -8.87
C PHE A 25 5.31 30.17 -9.07
N ASN A 26 5.25 31.10 -8.12
CA ASN A 26 4.19 32.10 -7.99
C ASN A 26 4.70 33.55 -7.89
N ASP A 27 5.98 33.80 -8.24
CA ASP A 27 6.66 35.10 -8.15
C ASP A 27 6.77 35.68 -6.72
N ILE A 28 6.43 34.88 -5.71
CA ILE A 28 6.57 35.24 -4.29
C ILE A 28 7.63 34.37 -3.64
N ILE A 29 7.44 33.04 -3.66
CA ILE A 29 8.41 32.08 -3.10
C ILE A 29 9.53 31.83 -4.10
N TRP A 30 9.17 31.63 -5.36
CA TRP A 30 10.12 31.46 -6.46
C TRP A 30 9.59 32.14 -7.72
N PRO A 31 10.47 32.68 -8.59
CA PRO A 31 10.05 33.17 -9.91
C PRO A 31 9.21 32.12 -10.65
N ASN A 32 8.17 32.54 -11.35
CA ASN A 32 7.35 31.63 -12.15
C ASN A 32 8.14 31.16 -13.37
N LEU A 33 8.90 30.08 -13.18
CA LEU A 33 9.73 29.45 -14.21
C LEU A 33 8.92 28.61 -15.21
N THR A 34 7.60 28.49 -15.01
CA THR A 34 6.72 27.57 -15.75
C THR A 34 6.25 28.18 -17.06
N ASP A 35 5.65 27.39 -17.94
CA ASP A 35 4.95 27.85 -19.16
C ASP A 35 3.45 28.12 -18.94
N GLU A 36 2.99 28.09 -17.67
CA GLU A 36 1.62 28.39 -17.28
C GLU A 36 1.55 29.69 -16.45
N ASN A 37 0.35 30.26 -16.32
CA ASN A 37 0.06 31.40 -15.44
C ASN A 37 0.98 32.63 -15.66
N GLY A 38 1.41 32.86 -16.90
CA GLY A 38 2.28 34.00 -17.25
C GLY A 38 3.76 33.80 -16.94
N GLY A 39 4.20 32.56 -16.69
CA GLY A 39 5.60 32.24 -16.42
C GLY A 39 6.52 32.32 -17.64
N VAL A 40 7.82 32.27 -17.40
CA VAL A 40 8.89 32.47 -18.41
C VAL A 40 9.10 31.26 -19.34
N GLY A 41 8.53 30.10 -19.03
CA GLY A 41 8.47 28.94 -19.93
C GLY A 41 9.66 27.98 -19.91
N PHE A 42 10.47 27.96 -18.85
CA PHE A 42 11.58 27.00 -18.69
C PHE A 42 11.14 25.62 -18.18
N LEU A 43 10.04 25.56 -17.43
CA LEU A 43 9.44 24.34 -16.91
C LEU A 43 8.09 24.11 -17.57
N THR A 44 7.78 22.86 -17.89
CA THR A 44 6.46 22.44 -18.37
C THR A 44 5.90 21.35 -17.48
N TYR A 45 4.58 21.35 -17.28
CA TYR A 45 3.91 20.37 -16.45
C TYR A 45 3.30 19.25 -17.29
N GLN A 46 3.73 18.02 -17.02
CA GLN A 46 3.07 16.83 -17.51
C GLN A 46 2.18 16.25 -16.41
N ARG A 47 0.88 16.56 -16.45
CA ARG A 47 -0.09 16.03 -15.49
C ARG A 47 -0.31 14.53 -15.75
N LEU A 48 0.08 13.72 -14.77
CA LEU A 48 -0.16 12.28 -14.77
C LEU A 48 -1.61 11.98 -14.38
N VAL A 49 -2.11 10.83 -14.79
CA VAL A 49 -3.46 10.38 -14.42
C VAL A 49 -3.33 9.48 -13.21
N ASP A 50 -4.24 9.69 -12.27
CA ASP A 50 -4.44 8.82 -11.13
C ASP A 50 -4.93 7.45 -11.61
N ALA A 51 -4.07 6.44 -11.50
CA ALA A 51 -4.38 5.08 -11.90
C ALA A 51 -5.49 4.43 -11.07
N SER A 52 -5.84 5.00 -9.91
CA SER A 52 -6.91 4.47 -9.06
C SER A 52 -8.31 4.88 -9.49
N VAL A 53 -8.45 5.80 -10.44
CA VAL A 53 -9.74 6.40 -10.83
C VAL A 53 -10.19 5.98 -12.23
N VAL A 54 -9.35 5.30 -13.00
CA VAL A 54 -9.68 4.98 -14.39
C VAL A 54 -10.45 3.66 -14.48
N ASP A 55 -11.72 3.73 -14.91
CA ASP A 55 -12.60 2.59 -15.23
C ASP A 55 -11.93 1.61 -16.22
N GLY A 56 -11.12 0.70 -15.68
CA GLY A 56 -10.48 -0.41 -16.40
C GLY A 56 -9.33 -0.04 -17.34
N LYS A 57 -8.96 1.24 -17.55
CA LYS A 57 -7.82 1.61 -18.43
C LYS A 57 -6.63 2.17 -17.65
N ILE A 58 -5.92 1.26 -17.02
CA ILE A 58 -4.64 1.53 -16.37
C ILE A 58 -3.57 1.73 -17.46
N GLU A 59 -3.23 2.98 -17.79
CA GLU A 59 -2.31 3.33 -18.87
C GLU A 59 -0.96 3.89 -18.37
N TYR A 60 0.11 3.57 -19.09
CA TYR A 60 1.44 4.16 -18.87
C TYR A 60 1.59 5.42 -19.73
N ARG A 61 2.17 6.46 -19.16
CA ARG A 61 2.49 7.70 -19.89
C ARG A 61 4.00 7.81 -20.13
N LYS A 62 4.37 7.97 -21.39
CA LYS A 62 5.76 8.24 -21.78
C LYS A 62 6.25 9.56 -21.15
N ILE A 63 7.38 9.51 -20.46
CA ILE A 63 8.02 10.68 -19.84
C ILE A 63 9.22 11.13 -20.67
N VAL A 64 10.07 10.16 -21.05
CA VAL A 64 11.22 10.35 -21.93
C VAL A 64 11.32 9.17 -22.89
N ASP A 65 12.24 9.22 -23.85
CA ASP A 65 12.45 8.08 -24.73
C ASP A 65 12.92 6.85 -23.94
N GLY A 66 12.27 5.71 -24.18
CA GLY A 66 12.53 4.46 -23.45
C GLY A 66 11.89 4.33 -22.06
N LEU A 67 11.33 5.39 -21.47
CA LEU A 67 10.72 5.31 -20.13
C LEU A 67 9.30 5.85 -20.09
N SER A 68 8.41 5.01 -19.56
CA SER A 68 7.03 5.35 -19.28
C SER A 68 6.69 5.14 -17.81
N VAL A 69 5.75 5.95 -17.30
CA VAL A 69 5.39 5.97 -15.88
C VAL A 69 3.88 5.86 -15.71
N GLN A 70 3.49 5.20 -14.63
CA GLN A 70 2.15 5.22 -14.08
C GLN A 70 2.19 5.69 -12.63
N ALA A 71 1.21 6.49 -12.22
CA ALA A 71 1.17 7.10 -10.91
C ALA A 71 -0.08 6.69 -10.13
N TRP A 72 0.12 6.37 -8.85
CA TRP A 72 -0.92 5.97 -7.91
C TRP A 72 -0.89 6.89 -6.68
N PRO A 73 -2.04 7.36 -6.19
CA PRO A 73 -2.10 8.15 -4.97
C PRO A 73 -1.82 7.25 -3.77
N VAL A 74 -1.01 7.74 -2.84
CA VAL A 74 -0.80 7.12 -1.52
C VAL A 74 -1.09 8.15 -0.44
N SER A 75 -1.33 7.67 0.78
CA SER A 75 -1.55 8.53 1.95
C SER A 75 -0.22 8.80 2.66
N HIS A 76 -0.04 10.02 3.13
CA HIS A 76 1.16 10.46 3.85
C HIS A 76 0.77 11.24 5.12
N GLY A 77 -0.07 10.64 5.96
CA GLY A 77 -0.54 11.25 7.21
C GLY A 77 -1.68 12.23 7.00
N HIS A 78 -1.95 13.05 8.01
CA HIS A 78 -3.09 13.97 7.99
C HIS A 78 -2.73 15.35 8.53
N CYS A 79 -3.48 16.36 8.10
CA CYS A 79 -3.30 17.73 8.56
C CYS A 79 -3.51 17.84 10.08
N MET A 80 -2.64 18.64 10.73
CA MET A 80 -2.77 18.96 12.16
C MET A 80 -3.95 19.90 12.44
N HIS A 81 -4.31 20.73 11.46
CA HIS A 81 -5.44 21.64 11.54
C HIS A 81 -6.65 21.09 10.78
N LYS A 82 -7.85 21.29 11.31
CA LYS A 82 -9.10 20.87 10.67
C LYS A 82 -9.42 21.80 9.50
N HIS A 83 -9.28 21.31 8.28
CA HIS A 83 -9.73 21.98 7.07
C HIS A 83 -10.00 20.95 5.96
N THR A 84 -10.68 21.37 4.90
CA THR A 84 -10.97 20.54 3.72
C THR A 84 -9.99 20.89 2.60
N HIS A 85 -9.13 19.96 2.15
CA HIS A 85 -8.45 20.09 0.86
C HIS A 85 -9.21 19.34 -0.23
N ARG A 86 -9.21 19.93 -1.43
CA ARG A 86 -9.88 19.40 -2.62
C ARG A 86 -9.31 18.05 -3.11
N GLY A 87 -8.07 17.70 -2.71
CA GLY A 87 -7.46 16.40 -3.02
C GLY A 87 -8.19 15.22 -2.40
N SER A 88 -8.74 15.40 -1.19
CA SER A 88 -9.49 14.38 -0.45
C SER A 88 -10.87 14.03 -1.05
N ASP A 89 -11.38 14.84 -1.98
CA ASP A 89 -12.66 14.59 -2.69
C ASP A 89 -12.43 14.12 -4.15
N ALA A 90 -11.18 13.98 -4.62
CA ALA A 90 -10.90 13.49 -5.97
C ALA A 90 -11.12 11.97 -6.10
N ALA A 91 -11.21 11.25 -4.99
CA ALA A 91 -11.77 9.91 -4.96
C ALA A 91 -13.30 10.03 -4.99
N MET A 92 -13.90 9.64 -6.11
CA MET A 92 -15.35 9.46 -6.36
C MET A 92 -16.14 10.71 -6.79
N ILE A 93 -16.32 10.86 -8.11
CA ILE A 93 -17.61 10.88 -8.85
C ILE A 93 -17.32 11.40 -10.28
N ALA A 94 -17.32 10.49 -11.25
CA ALA A 94 -17.56 10.84 -12.65
C ALA A 94 -19.07 10.70 -12.88
N THR A 95 -19.79 11.82 -13.09
CA THR A 95 -21.09 11.78 -13.76
C THR A 95 -20.90 12.35 -15.15
N ASP A 96 -21.08 11.48 -16.12
CA ASP A 96 -21.23 11.80 -17.54
C ASP A 96 -22.41 12.77 -17.72
N ASP A 97 -22.18 13.91 -18.35
CA ASP A 97 -23.22 14.60 -19.10
C ASP A 97 -22.59 15.54 -20.13
N GLY A 98 -22.75 15.13 -21.40
CA GLY A 98 -22.27 15.85 -22.56
C GLY A 98 -23.00 17.19 -22.77
N GLY A 99 -22.25 18.27 -22.82
CA GLY A 99 -22.74 19.58 -23.30
C GLY A 99 -21.88 20.76 -22.85
N PRO A 100 -21.68 21.79 -23.68
CA PRO A 100 -20.76 22.88 -23.37
C PRO A 100 -21.49 23.98 -22.62
N GLN A 101 -21.28 24.15 -21.30
CA GLN A 101 -21.54 25.43 -20.63
C GLN A 101 -21.01 25.52 -19.18
N LYS A 102 -20.26 26.60 -18.95
CA LYS A 102 -19.92 27.29 -17.68
C LYS A 102 -20.30 26.55 -16.39
N CYS A 103 -19.29 26.07 -15.68
CA CYS A 103 -19.41 25.46 -14.36
C CYS A 103 -19.90 26.48 -13.30
N VAL A 104 -21.22 26.54 -13.08
CA VAL A 104 -21.82 27.15 -11.90
C VAL A 104 -22.34 26.00 -11.04
N PHE A 105 -21.57 25.63 -10.01
CA PHE A 105 -21.92 24.55 -9.10
C PHE A 105 -22.98 25.03 -8.09
N LYS A 106 -24.12 24.33 -8.05
CA LYS A 106 -25.09 24.42 -6.94
C LYS A 106 -24.84 23.27 -5.96
N PRO A 107 -24.82 23.52 -4.64
CA PRO A 107 -24.62 22.45 -3.67
C PRO A 107 -25.91 21.63 -3.54
N SER A 108 -25.86 20.35 -3.89
CA SER A 108 -26.95 19.41 -3.66
C SER A 108 -27.02 19.04 -2.18
N THR A 109 -28.19 19.26 -1.60
CA THR A 109 -28.63 18.88 -0.26
C THR A 109 -28.69 17.36 -0.11
N PHE A 110 -27.56 16.72 0.19
CA PHE A 110 -27.55 15.41 0.84
C PHE A 110 -27.32 15.59 2.34
N ARG A 111 -28.10 14.87 3.15
CA ARG A 111 -28.09 14.92 4.61
C ARG A 111 -26.67 14.72 5.15
N ALA A 112 -26.09 15.80 5.65
CA ALA A 112 -24.79 15.82 6.29
C ALA A 112 -24.85 15.04 7.61
N ALA A 113 -24.55 13.74 7.57
CA ALA A 113 -23.89 13.12 8.70
C ALA A 113 -22.54 13.83 8.84
N THR A 114 -22.39 14.62 9.90
CA THR A 114 -21.19 15.40 10.21
C THR A 114 -20.02 14.48 10.58
N TRP A 115 -19.54 13.70 9.63
CA TRP A 115 -18.20 13.14 9.70
C TRP A 115 -17.26 14.28 9.34
N GLN A 116 -16.64 14.87 10.35
CA GLN A 116 -15.57 15.85 10.15
C GLN A 116 -14.42 15.15 9.41
N LYS A 117 -14.43 15.17 8.07
CA LYS A 117 -13.37 14.56 7.24
C LYS A 117 -12.05 15.23 7.63
N LYS A 118 -11.19 14.51 8.36
CA LYS A 118 -9.80 14.91 8.57
C LYS A 118 -9.12 14.88 7.21
N CYS A 119 -8.34 15.92 6.91
CA CYS A 119 -7.65 16.01 5.64
C CYS A 119 -6.41 15.14 5.64
N VAL A 120 -6.28 14.27 4.62
CA VAL A 120 -5.11 13.41 4.39
C VAL A 120 -4.13 14.15 3.49
N TYR A 121 -2.82 13.99 3.70
CA TYR A 121 -1.82 14.44 2.75
C TYR A 121 -1.67 13.42 1.63
N ASP A 122 -1.82 13.88 0.40
CA ASP A 122 -1.62 13.04 -0.78
C ASP A 122 -0.14 13.01 -1.15
N SER A 123 0.37 11.79 -1.37
CA SER A 123 1.67 11.53 -1.98
C SER A 123 1.49 10.60 -3.19
N SER A 124 2.56 10.11 -3.78
CA SER A 124 2.50 9.30 -5.00
C SER A 124 3.42 8.09 -4.95
N CYS A 125 2.95 6.99 -5.53
CA CYS A 125 3.74 5.84 -5.90
C CYS A 125 3.81 5.75 -7.43
N PHE A 126 4.98 5.46 -7.98
CA PHE A 126 5.21 5.39 -9.41
C PHE A 126 5.67 4.01 -9.84
N PHE A 127 4.99 3.39 -10.81
CA PHE A 127 5.57 2.31 -11.60
C PHE A 127 6.31 2.94 -12.77
N ILE A 128 7.62 2.69 -12.84
CA ILE A 128 8.49 3.14 -13.91
C ILE A 128 8.84 1.93 -14.77
N ARG A 129 8.49 1.99 -16.05
CA ARG A 129 8.71 0.92 -17.00
C ARG A 129 9.76 1.31 -18.03
N ASP A 130 10.72 0.41 -18.25
CA ASP A 130 11.53 0.42 -19.45
C ASP A 130 10.71 -0.12 -20.63
N ASP A 131 10.43 0.75 -21.60
CA ASP A 131 9.61 0.41 -22.75
C ASP A 131 10.30 -0.61 -23.70
N TYR A 132 11.62 -0.81 -23.58
CA TYR A 132 12.34 -1.79 -24.41
C TYR A 132 12.29 -3.20 -23.83
N THR A 133 12.51 -3.36 -22.52
CA THR A 133 12.51 -4.68 -21.85
C THR A 133 11.18 -5.04 -21.20
N SER A 134 10.28 -4.07 -21.06
CA SER A 134 9.06 -4.15 -20.25
C SER A 134 9.29 -4.41 -18.76
N LYS A 135 10.54 -4.34 -18.28
CA LYS A 135 10.85 -4.44 -16.85
C LYS A 135 10.44 -3.17 -16.12
N GLU A 136 10.09 -3.35 -14.85
CA GLU A 136 9.56 -2.28 -14.03
C GLU A 136 10.23 -2.21 -12.67
N ILE A 137 10.35 -0.97 -12.18
CA ILE A 137 10.59 -0.67 -10.78
C ILE A 137 9.45 0.17 -10.24
N MET A 138 9.20 0.07 -8.94
CA MET A 138 8.21 0.86 -8.24
C MET A 138 8.89 1.80 -7.24
N ILE A 139 8.54 3.08 -7.24
CA ILE A 139 9.11 4.07 -6.32
C ILE A 139 8.01 4.80 -5.58
N PHE A 140 8.00 4.68 -4.26
CA PHE A 140 7.15 5.46 -3.37
C PHE A 140 7.82 6.80 -3.05
N GLY A 141 7.04 7.88 -3.06
CA GLY A 141 7.34 9.05 -2.23
C GLY A 141 7.08 8.75 -0.76
N ASP A 142 7.02 9.78 0.09
CA ASP A 142 6.64 9.61 1.49
C ASP A 142 5.27 8.95 1.59
N VAL A 143 5.14 7.97 2.49
CA VAL A 143 3.97 7.09 2.55
C VAL A 143 3.77 6.54 3.95
N GLU A 144 2.50 6.43 4.35
CA GLU A 144 2.10 5.82 5.61
C GLU A 144 1.50 4.42 5.39
N PRO A 145 1.50 3.54 6.40
CA PRO A 145 0.92 2.22 6.27
C PRO A 145 -0.61 2.28 6.30
N ASP A 146 -1.25 1.36 5.56
CA ASP A 146 -2.72 1.24 5.52
C ASP A 146 -3.31 0.88 6.90
N SER A 147 -2.50 0.34 7.82
CA SER A 147 -2.89 0.02 9.20
C SER A 147 -3.06 1.26 10.09
N VAL A 148 -2.41 2.38 9.75
CA VAL A 148 -2.45 3.65 10.51
C VAL A 148 -3.22 4.74 9.76
N SER A 149 -3.28 4.66 8.42
CA SER A 149 -3.93 5.69 7.63
C SER A 149 -5.41 5.85 7.98
N ILE A 150 -5.84 7.12 8.00
CA ILE A 150 -7.23 7.50 8.21
C ILE A 150 -8.00 7.72 6.89
N SER A 151 -7.34 7.51 5.74
CA SER A 151 -7.97 7.59 4.44
C SER A 151 -8.94 6.43 4.25
N GLU A 152 -10.17 6.72 3.85
CA GLU A 152 -11.13 5.72 3.42
C GLU A 152 -11.50 5.98 1.95
N PRO A 153 -11.25 5.02 1.03
CA PRO A 153 -10.65 3.71 1.28
C PRO A 153 -9.13 3.77 1.52
N ARG A 154 -8.59 2.72 2.16
CA ARG A 154 -7.15 2.45 2.27
C ARG A 154 -6.52 2.34 0.88
N ARG A 155 -5.36 2.96 0.66
CA ARG A 155 -4.82 3.17 -0.69
C ARG A 155 -3.79 2.13 -1.10
N ASN A 156 -2.92 1.70 -0.18
CA ASN A 156 -1.78 0.85 -0.55
C ASN A 156 -2.24 -0.55 -1.01
N VAL A 157 -3.31 -1.10 -0.43
CA VAL A 157 -3.88 -2.40 -0.81
C VAL A 157 -4.21 -2.52 -2.30
N TYR A 158 -4.68 -1.44 -2.94
CA TYR A 158 -4.98 -1.43 -4.38
C TYR A 158 -3.71 -1.48 -5.21
N ILE A 159 -2.67 -0.76 -4.77
CA ILE A 159 -1.34 -0.78 -5.38
C ILE A 159 -0.73 -2.18 -5.24
N TRP A 160 -0.86 -2.82 -4.08
CA TRP A 160 -0.38 -4.18 -3.86
C TRP A 160 -1.11 -5.22 -4.70
N ASN A 161 -2.41 -5.04 -4.91
CA ASN A 161 -3.18 -5.90 -5.82
C ASN A 161 -2.63 -5.81 -7.25
N TYR A 162 -2.37 -4.60 -7.74
CA TYR A 162 -1.79 -4.38 -9.06
C TYR A 162 -0.33 -4.86 -9.18
N ALA A 163 0.49 -4.61 -8.15
CA ALA A 163 1.88 -5.04 -8.11
C ALA A 163 2.02 -6.58 -8.08
N ALA A 164 1.09 -7.29 -7.43
CA ALA A 164 1.16 -8.73 -7.27
C ALA A 164 1.22 -9.50 -8.60
N GLU A 165 0.47 -9.06 -9.62
CA GLU A 165 0.53 -9.64 -10.96
C GLU A 165 1.92 -9.45 -11.59
N LYS A 166 2.50 -8.27 -11.44
CA LYS A 166 3.83 -7.95 -11.98
C LYS A 166 4.95 -8.72 -11.27
N VAL A 167 4.84 -8.89 -9.95
CA VAL A 167 5.78 -9.74 -9.18
C VAL A 167 5.66 -11.19 -9.62
N HIS A 168 4.43 -11.71 -9.74
CA HIS A 168 4.16 -13.08 -10.19
C HIS A 168 4.75 -13.35 -11.58
N ASN A 169 4.61 -12.41 -12.51
CA ASN A 169 5.13 -12.52 -13.87
C ASN A 169 6.64 -12.20 -13.99
N GLY A 170 7.32 -11.87 -12.89
CA GLY A 170 8.74 -11.48 -12.89
C GLY A 170 9.03 -10.18 -13.64
N VAL A 171 8.03 -9.30 -13.76
CA VAL A 171 8.11 -7.99 -14.43
C VAL A 171 8.61 -6.90 -13.47
N LEU A 172 8.13 -6.91 -12.23
CA LEU A 172 8.55 -5.95 -11.20
C LEU A 172 9.81 -6.47 -10.48
N GLU A 173 10.92 -5.76 -10.63
CA GLU A 173 12.22 -6.21 -10.12
C GLU A 173 12.61 -5.54 -8.79
N ALA A 174 12.16 -4.31 -8.57
CA ALA A 174 12.47 -3.58 -7.34
C ALA A 174 11.34 -2.66 -6.88
N ILE A 175 11.26 -2.49 -5.57
CA ILE A 175 10.41 -1.53 -4.87
C ILE A 175 11.30 -0.63 -4.02
N PHE A 176 11.26 0.66 -4.28
CA PHE A 176 11.88 1.70 -3.45
C PHE A 176 10.82 2.24 -2.51
N ILE A 177 11.02 2.05 -1.21
CA ILE A 177 10.07 2.47 -0.18
C ILE A 177 10.80 3.00 1.04
N GLU A 178 10.22 3.98 1.71
CA GLU A 178 10.86 4.57 2.87
C GLU A 178 10.77 3.71 4.13
N SER A 179 11.79 3.84 4.98
CA SER A 179 11.71 3.50 6.40
C SER A 179 12.26 4.69 7.17
N SER A 180 11.44 5.73 7.35
CA SER A 180 11.89 6.98 7.99
C SER A 180 12.42 6.76 9.40
N TYR A 181 11.83 5.84 10.16
CA TYR A 181 12.18 5.64 11.58
C TYR A 181 12.59 4.19 11.87
N ASP A 182 13.28 4.01 12.99
CA ASP A 182 13.58 2.68 13.51
C ASP A 182 12.32 1.96 14.03
N ILE A 183 12.50 0.70 14.45
CA ILE A 183 11.38 -0.16 14.90
C ILE A 183 10.74 0.29 16.23
N SER A 184 11.40 1.16 17.01
CA SER A 184 10.92 1.63 18.31
C SER A 184 9.94 2.79 18.22
N GLN A 185 9.89 3.47 17.07
CA GLN A 185 8.97 4.57 16.82
C GLN A 185 7.51 4.11 16.93
N LYS A 186 6.74 4.81 17.78
CA LYS A 186 5.31 4.53 17.98
C LYS A 186 4.45 5.12 16.86
N ASP A 187 3.33 4.46 16.60
CA ASP A 187 2.39 4.82 15.52
C ASP A 187 1.91 6.29 15.60
N GLU A 188 1.64 6.81 16.80
CA GLU A 188 1.21 8.19 17.05
C GLU A 188 2.24 9.26 16.61
N PHE A 189 3.50 8.86 16.49
CA PHE A 189 4.62 9.74 16.14
C PHE A 189 5.20 9.41 14.76
N LEU A 190 4.49 8.65 13.92
CA LEU A 190 4.92 8.37 12.54
C LEU A 190 4.77 9.58 11.63
N TYR A 191 3.75 10.40 11.87
CA TYR A 191 3.44 11.59 11.06
C TYR A 191 3.45 11.31 9.55
N GLY A 192 2.84 10.19 9.15
CA GLY A 192 2.71 9.82 7.75
C GLY A 192 3.85 8.95 7.20
N HIS A 193 4.71 8.38 8.03
CA HIS A 193 5.85 7.57 7.58
C HIS A 193 5.82 6.11 8.11
N LEU A 194 6.82 5.33 7.69
CA LEU A 194 6.96 3.91 8.01
C LEU A 194 8.13 3.60 8.96
N THR A 195 8.04 2.41 9.57
CA THR A 195 9.13 1.74 10.29
C THR A 195 9.34 0.35 9.67
N PRO A 196 10.40 -0.40 10.03
CA PRO A 196 10.60 -1.77 9.57
C PRO A 196 9.40 -2.69 9.81
N ARG A 197 8.66 -2.50 10.91
CA ARG A 197 7.46 -3.28 11.22
C ARG A 197 6.40 -3.07 10.14
N HIS A 198 6.09 -1.82 9.85
CA HIS A 198 5.06 -1.45 8.90
C HIS A 198 5.40 -1.89 7.47
N ILE A 199 6.66 -1.77 7.05
CA ILE A 199 7.10 -2.23 5.73
C ILE A 199 6.84 -3.73 5.58
N VAL A 200 7.20 -4.52 6.59
CA VAL A 200 6.99 -5.98 6.54
C VAL A 200 5.50 -6.32 6.54
N GLU A 201 4.66 -5.59 7.29
CA GLU A 201 3.20 -5.75 7.25
C GLU A 201 2.63 -5.49 5.84
N GLU A 202 3.03 -4.39 5.20
CA GLU A 202 2.63 -4.08 3.81
C GLU A 202 3.14 -5.14 2.82
N LEU A 203 4.37 -5.62 2.98
CA LEU A 203 4.92 -6.70 2.14
C LEU A 203 4.23 -8.05 2.38
N GLN A 204 3.72 -8.33 3.58
CA GLN A 204 2.88 -9.51 3.84
C GLN A 204 1.55 -9.43 3.08
N VAL A 205 0.97 -8.23 2.95
CA VAL A 205 -0.19 -8.01 2.09
C VAL A 205 0.16 -8.30 0.63
N LEU A 206 1.25 -7.73 0.10
CA LEU A 206 1.72 -8.02 -1.26
C LEU A 206 1.98 -9.52 -1.47
N ALA A 207 2.67 -10.18 -0.54
CA ALA A 207 2.93 -11.61 -0.57
C ALA A 207 1.64 -12.43 -0.67
N SER A 208 0.63 -12.07 0.12
CA SER A 208 -0.68 -12.71 0.09
C SER A 208 -1.37 -12.53 -1.26
N LYS A 209 -1.30 -11.32 -1.85
CA LYS A 209 -1.84 -11.06 -3.20
C LYS A 209 -1.11 -11.84 -4.29
N VAL A 210 0.22 -11.99 -4.19
CA VAL A 210 1.01 -12.82 -5.12
C VAL A 210 0.62 -14.30 -5.03
N LEU A 211 0.42 -14.83 -3.82
CA LEU A 211 -0.03 -16.22 -3.63
C LEU A 211 -1.43 -16.44 -4.22
N LEU A 212 -2.35 -15.50 -4.02
CA LEU A 212 -3.68 -15.54 -4.63
C LEU A 212 -3.59 -15.53 -6.17
N GLN A 213 -2.69 -14.73 -6.74
CA GLN A 213 -2.48 -14.70 -8.19
C GLN A 213 -1.98 -16.04 -8.72
N LYS A 214 -1.00 -16.66 -8.03
CA LYS A 214 -0.49 -18.01 -8.34
C LYS A 214 -1.60 -19.06 -8.28
N GLU A 215 -2.44 -19.02 -7.25
CA GLU A 215 -3.55 -19.96 -7.10
C GLU A 215 -4.56 -19.83 -8.24
N ARG A 216 -4.89 -18.60 -8.66
CA ARG A 216 -5.82 -18.35 -9.76
C ARG A 216 -5.30 -18.90 -11.08
N GLU A 217 -4.03 -18.66 -11.38
CA GLU A 217 -3.41 -19.22 -12.57
C GLU A 217 -3.45 -20.75 -12.54
N ALA A 218 -3.10 -21.37 -11.41
CA ALA A 218 -3.17 -22.83 -11.27
C ALA A 218 -4.59 -23.38 -11.47
N ARG A 219 -5.62 -22.71 -10.93
CA ARG A 219 -7.04 -23.08 -11.11
C ARG A 219 -7.49 -22.96 -12.57
N GLN A 220 -6.99 -21.97 -13.31
CA GLN A 220 -7.29 -21.82 -14.74
C GLN A 220 -6.76 -23.01 -15.57
N TYR A 221 -5.56 -23.52 -15.25
CA TYR A 221 -5.01 -24.70 -15.93
C TYR A 221 -5.72 -26.01 -15.57
N LEU A 222 -6.29 -26.11 -14.36
CA LEU A 222 -7.02 -27.29 -13.90
C LEU A 222 -8.47 -27.37 -14.39
N THR A 223 -9.04 -26.29 -14.91
CA THR A 223 -10.42 -26.26 -15.40
C THR A 223 -10.48 -26.81 -16.84
N PRO A 224 -11.14 -27.95 -17.12
CA PRO A 224 -11.20 -28.49 -18.47
C PRO A 224 -11.97 -27.54 -19.40
N LYS A 225 -11.35 -27.08 -20.50
CA LYS A 225 -12.05 -26.35 -21.56
C LYS A 225 -13.18 -27.22 -22.10
N ARG A 226 -14.42 -26.98 -21.66
CA ARG A 226 -15.62 -27.50 -22.31
C ARG A 226 -15.56 -27.04 -23.77
N ARG A 227 -15.40 -27.98 -24.72
CA ARG A 227 -15.52 -27.72 -26.17
C ARG A 227 -16.90 -27.12 -26.42
N ARG A 228 -16.97 -25.80 -26.52
CA ARG A 228 -18.09 -25.13 -27.18
C ARG A 228 -17.91 -25.37 -28.68
N THR A 229 -18.67 -26.31 -29.21
CA THR A 229 -18.92 -26.38 -30.64
C THR A 229 -19.81 -25.21 -31.02
N ASN A 230 -19.26 -24.18 -31.65
CA ASN A 230 -19.92 -23.53 -32.80
C ASN A 230 -19.00 -22.49 -33.46
N ASN A 231 -19.09 -22.50 -34.79
CA ASN A 231 -18.45 -21.60 -35.74
C ASN A 231 -18.49 -20.13 -35.33
N GLY A 232 -17.32 -19.50 -35.35
CA GLY A 232 -17.11 -18.07 -35.29
C GLY A 232 -15.60 -17.84 -35.16
N TYR A 233 -15.03 -17.02 -36.04
CA TYR A 233 -13.61 -16.66 -36.03
C TYR A 233 -13.20 -16.23 -34.61
N ALA A 234 -12.43 -17.09 -33.94
CA ALA A 234 -11.94 -16.81 -32.60
C ALA A 234 -10.78 -15.82 -32.72
N GLU A 235 -11.07 -14.54 -32.55
CA GLU A 235 -10.06 -13.59 -32.14
C GLU A 235 -9.44 -14.10 -30.82
N ARG A 236 -8.11 -14.15 -30.79
CA ARG A 236 -7.36 -14.36 -29.55
C ARG A 236 -7.84 -13.30 -28.55
N PRO A 237 -8.11 -13.61 -27.28
CA PRO A 237 -8.33 -12.56 -26.29
C PRO A 237 -7.00 -11.84 -26.10
N GLN A 238 -6.85 -10.69 -26.74
CA GLN A 238 -5.89 -9.65 -26.37
C GLN A 238 -6.40 -9.00 -25.09
N SER A 239 -5.86 -9.41 -23.94
CA SER A 239 -5.47 -8.54 -22.81
C SER A 239 -5.28 -9.37 -21.53
N LEU A 240 -4.06 -9.85 -21.30
CA LEU A 240 -3.56 -10.30 -19.98
C LEU A 240 -3.25 -9.08 -19.07
N LEU A 241 -4.11 -8.07 -19.04
CA LEU A 241 -3.80 -6.75 -18.43
C LEU A 241 -4.98 -6.09 -17.71
N GLN A 242 -6.02 -6.83 -17.34
CA GLN A 242 -7.22 -6.24 -16.72
C GLN A 242 -7.70 -7.08 -15.54
N VAL A 243 -6.85 -7.19 -14.51
CA VAL A 243 -7.39 -7.39 -13.15
C VAL A 243 -7.85 -6.03 -12.67
N ASP A 244 -9.15 -5.89 -12.37
CA ASP A 244 -9.67 -4.70 -11.71
C ASP A 244 -9.06 -4.62 -10.30
N PRO A 245 -8.21 -3.62 -10.00
CA PRO A 245 -7.62 -3.46 -8.68
C PRO A 245 -8.69 -3.30 -7.59
N PHE A 246 -9.89 -2.82 -7.96
CA PHE A 246 -10.98 -2.41 -7.07
C PHE A 246 -12.04 -3.48 -6.81
N ASP A 247 -11.86 -4.69 -7.33
CA ASP A 247 -12.83 -5.76 -7.16
C ASP A 247 -13.03 -6.11 -5.66
N VAL A 248 -14.28 -6.05 -5.22
CA VAL A 248 -14.71 -6.11 -3.80
C VAL A 248 -14.44 -7.49 -3.18
N GLU A 249 -14.30 -8.53 -4.00
CA GLU A 249 -13.90 -9.88 -3.54
C GLU A 249 -12.49 -9.89 -2.91
N TYR A 250 -11.69 -8.85 -3.15
CA TYR A 250 -10.28 -8.71 -2.72
C TYR A 250 -10.11 -7.99 -1.37
N LEU A 251 -11.19 -7.48 -0.79
CA LEU A 251 -11.19 -6.75 0.48
C LEU A 251 -11.61 -7.62 1.69
N GLN A 252 -11.68 -8.95 1.55
CA GLN A 252 -11.98 -9.80 2.70
C GLN A 252 -10.93 -9.63 3.82
N PRO A 253 -11.35 -9.40 5.08
CA PRO A 253 -10.42 -9.18 6.18
C PRO A 253 -9.48 -10.37 6.36
N LEU A 254 -8.18 -10.10 6.49
CA LEU A 254 -7.13 -11.07 6.82
C LEU A 254 -7.27 -11.69 8.24
N SER A 255 -8.44 -11.63 8.85
CA SER A 255 -8.71 -12.16 10.20
C SER A 255 -8.68 -13.70 10.28
N GLN A 256 -8.66 -14.42 9.15
CA GLN A 256 -8.61 -15.88 9.14
C GLN A 256 -7.21 -16.49 9.09
N TYR A 257 -6.15 -15.70 8.86
CA TYR A 257 -4.78 -16.22 8.79
C TYR A 257 -3.94 -16.01 10.07
N ASN A 258 -4.48 -15.33 11.08
CA ASN A 258 -3.80 -15.02 12.35
C ASN A 258 -4.51 -15.59 13.59
N SER A 259 -5.18 -16.74 13.48
CA SER A 259 -5.53 -17.54 14.67
C SER A 259 -4.64 -18.78 14.67
N ASP A 260 -3.46 -18.66 15.29
CA ASP A 260 -2.81 -19.70 16.10
C ASP A 260 -1.46 -19.15 16.57
N GLY A 261 -1.31 -18.95 17.89
CA GLY A 261 -0.02 -18.66 18.52
C GLY A 261 0.06 -17.33 19.29
N GLU A 262 -0.58 -17.30 20.46
CA GLU A 262 -0.11 -16.69 21.71
C GLU A 262 0.83 -15.47 21.60
N SER A 263 0.27 -14.26 21.75
CA SER A 263 1.04 -13.03 21.95
C SER A 263 0.89 -12.54 23.39
N ASP A 264 1.92 -12.84 24.20
CA ASP A 264 2.17 -12.16 25.46
C ASP A 264 2.78 -10.78 25.16
N VAL A 265 1.94 -9.74 25.09
CA VAL A 265 2.37 -8.35 25.27
C VAL A 265 1.29 -7.59 26.05
N PRO A 266 1.62 -6.94 27.19
CA PRO A 266 0.63 -6.29 28.06
C PRO A 266 -0.03 -5.08 27.39
N ARG A 267 -1.37 -5.05 27.39
CA ARG A 267 -2.15 -3.84 27.09
C ARG A 267 -2.07 -2.88 28.28
N SER A 268 -1.45 -1.72 28.10
CA SER A 268 -1.49 -0.65 29.12
C SER A 268 -2.82 0.14 29.05
N PRO A 269 -3.43 0.46 30.21
CA PRO A 269 -4.72 1.12 30.30
C PRO A 269 -4.58 2.63 30.59
N THR A 270 -5.19 3.48 29.77
CA THR A 270 -5.49 4.86 30.15
C THR A 270 -6.72 5.37 29.40
N ASP A 271 -7.86 5.35 30.08
CA ASP A 271 -9.00 6.25 29.84
C ASP A 271 -9.76 6.46 31.15
N VAL A 272 -9.55 7.63 31.78
CA VAL A 272 -10.36 8.26 32.85
C VAL A 272 -9.88 9.73 32.91
N GLU A 273 -10.68 10.80 32.95
CA GLU A 273 -12.07 11.08 33.36
C GLU A 273 -12.55 12.38 32.67
N GLY A 274 -13.84 12.52 32.28
CA GLY A 274 -14.90 13.17 33.09
C GLY A 274 -15.54 14.32 32.26
N LEU A 275 -16.82 14.72 32.30
CA LEU A 275 -17.95 14.65 33.23
C LEU A 275 -19.24 14.97 32.43
N THR A 276 -20.38 14.32 32.71
CA THR A 276 -21.70 15.00 32.82
C THR A 276 -22.71 14.14 33.58
N LEU A 277 -23.51 14.81 34.41
CA LEU A 277 -24.42 14.33 35.46
C LEU A 277 -25.75 13.76 34.95
N ALA A 278 -26.27 12.72 35.64
CA ALA A 278 -27.69 12.57 36.01
C ALA A 278 -27.93 11.33 36.92
N PRO A 279 -28.99 11.29 37.77
CA PRO A 279 -28.94 10.57 39.04
C PRO A 279 -29.66 9.20 39.07
N ARG A 280 -29.09 8.32 39.91
CA ARG A 280 -29.66 7.25 40.75
C ARG A 280 -31.12 6.80 40.51
N ARG A 281 -31.27 5.48 40.33
CA ARG A 281 -32.36 4.68 40.92
C ARG A 281 -31.84 3.35 41.49
N ARG A 282 -32.31 3.05 42.70
CA ARG A 282 -32.05 1.87 43.54
C ARG A 282 -32.95 0.68 43.17
N SER A 283 -32.47 -0.55 43.34
CA SER A 283 -33.15 -1.74 43.90
C SER A 283 -32.22 -2.96 43.67
N SER A 284 -31.57 -3.59 44.65
CA SER A 284 -32.02 -4.42 45.80
C SER A 284 -31.89 -5.93 45.54
N GLY A 285 -31.20 -6.63 46.46
CA GLY A 285 -31.26 -8.09 46.69
C GLY A 285 -30.11 -8.87 46.04
N GLY A 286 -29.35 -9.76 46.68
CA GLY A 286 -29.28 -10.30 48.04
C GLY A 286 -28.11 -11.30 48.07
N LYS A 287 -27.12 -11.15 48.97
CA LYS A 287 -26.84 -12.07 50.10
C LYS A 287 -26.98 -13.59 49.79
N ARG A 288 -25.87 -14.35 49.70
CA ARG A 288 -25.19 -15.08 50.80
C ARG A 288 -24.24 -16.20 50.28
N ARG A 289 -23.14 -16.38 51.05
CA ARG A 289 -22.14 -17.47 51.08
C ARG A 289 -22.73 -18.87 51.31
N ARG A 290 -22.04 -19.92 50.87
CA ARG A 290 -21.35 -20.93 51.74
C ARG A 290 -20.55 -21.96 50.92
N GLU A 291 -19.52 -22.48 51.60
CA GLU A 291 -18.48 -23.45 51.24
C GLU A 291 -18.95 -24.92 51.22
N ASP A 292 -18.00 -25.82 50.99
CA ASP A 292 -17.98 -27.31 51.07
C ASP A 292 -18.25 -28.00 49.70
N ASP A 293 -17.56 -29.04 49.23
CA ASP A 293 -16.50 -29.92 49.77
C ASP A 293 -15.83 -30.68 48.59
N ASP A 294 -14.73 -31.38 48.92
CA ASP A 294 -13.85 -32.28 48.17
C ASP A 294 -14.48 -33.20 47.09
N ASP A 295 -13.73 -33.48 46.02
CA ASP A 295 -13.31 -34.87 45.70
C ASP A 295 -12.28 -34.94 44.55
N HIS A 296 -11.18 -35.65 44.80
CA HIS A 296 -10.16 -36.07 43.85
C HIS A 296 -10.38 -37.57 43.57
N PRO A 297 -10.09 -38.08 42.36
CA PRO A 297 -8.98 -39.03 42.33
C PRO A 297 -8.09 -38.94 41.09
N ASP A 298 -6.83 -39.28 41.32
CA ASP A 298 -5.79 -39.55 40.32
C ASP A 298 -6.20 -40.63 39.32
N TYR A 299 -5.80 -40.44 38.05
CA TYR A 299 -5.47 -41.58 37.18
C TYR A 299 -4.28 -41.24 36.28
N THR A 300 -3.28 -42.12 36.37
CA THR A 300 -1.97 -42.08 35.76
C THR A 300 -1.95 -42.58 34.30
N SER A 301 -1.19 -41.87 33.45
CA SER A 301 -0.33 -42.34 32.34
C SER A 301 -0.87 -43.24 31.21
N ALA A 302 -0.85 -42.75 29.96
CA ALA A 302 0.08 -43.16 28.87
C ALA A 302 -0.33 -42.54 27.50
N PRO A 303 0.61 -42.26 26.58
CA PRO A 303 0.39 -41.42 25.39
C PRO A 303 -0.02 -42.21 24.14
N THR A 304 -1.01 -41.71 23.40
CA THR A 304 -1.42 -42.24 22.09
C THR A 304 -0.56 -41.63 20.98
N GLN A 305 0.13 -42.50 20.25
CA GLN A 305 0.97 -42.18 19.09
C GLN A 305 0.13 -41.58 17.96
N THR A 306 0.50 -40.40 17.49
CA THR A 306 -0.05 -39.77 16.28
C THR A 306 0.70 -40.28 15.05
N VAL A 307 -0.07 -40.86 14.12
CA VAL A 307 0.40 -41.36 12.83
C VAL A 307 0.67 -40.18 11.90
N SER A 308 1.92 -40.02 11.45
CA SER A 308 2.30 -39.04 10.42
C SER A 308 1.85 -39.52 9.03
N PRO A 309 1.29 -38.67 8.16
CA PRO A 309 1.05 -39.06 6.78
C PRO A 309 2.32 -38.89 5.93
N ILE A 310 2.85 -40.05 5.53
CA ILE A 310 3.50 -40.44 4.27
C ILE A 310 3.92 -39.29 3.33
N SER A 311 5.25 -39.17 3.17
CA SER A 311 5.95 -38.48 2.10
C SER A 311 5.81 -39.20 0.75
N MET A 312 5.30 -38.52 -0.27
CA MET A 312 5.38 -38.95 -1.68
C MET A 312 6.46 -38.14 -2.40
N ALA A 313 7.44 -38.85 -2.94
CA ALA A 313 8.59 -38.30 -3.63
C ALA A 313 8.30 -37.91 -5.09
N SER A 314 8.81 -36.74 -5.46
CA SER A 314 9.42 -36.30 -6.73
C SER A 314 8.87 -36.78 -8.08
N ASN A 315 8.45 -35.83 -8.91
CA ASN A 315 8.68 -35.90 -10.34
C ASN A 315 9.21 -34.56 -10.89
N ALA A 316 10.17 -34.63 -11.79
CA ALA A 316 10.98 -33.52 -12.27
C ALA A 316 10.19 -32.57 -13.20
N GLY A 317 10.08 -31.32 -12.74
CA GLY A 317 9.53 -30.14 -13.41
C GLY A 317 9.52 -29.06 -12.33
N GLY A 318 10.25 -27.96 -12.54
CA GLY A 318 10.68 -27.01 -11.50
C GLY A 318 9.74 -26.90 -10.31
N GLN A 319 10.17 -27.40 -9.14
CA GLN A 319 9.44 -27.25 -7.89
C GLN A 319 9.37 -25.76 -7.56
N PHE A 320 8.22 -25.16 -7.81
CA PHE A 320 7.89 -23.84 -7.31
C PHE A 320 7.77 -23.91 -5.79
N ASP A 321 8.66 -23.21 -5.11
CA ASP A 321 8.63 -23.10 -3.67
C ASP A 321 7.53 -22.12 -3.26
N ALA A 322 6.34 -22.64 -2.95
CA ALA A 322 5.24 -21.85 -2.36
C ALA A 322 5.64 -21.16 -1.04
N SER A 323 6.85 -21.43 -0.53
CA SER A 323 7.28 -21.02 0.79
C SER A 323 7.95 -19.65 0.88
N LEU A 324 8.20 -18.98 -0.27
CA LEU A 324 8.82 -17.65 -0.37
C LEU A 324 8.17 -16.82 -1.50
N PRO A 325 7.02 -16.16 -1.25
CA PRO A 325 6.17 -15.57 -2.28
C PRO A 325 6.80 -14.40 -3.04
N LEU A 326 7.72 -13.65 -2.42
CA LEU A 326 8.40 -12.47 -2.98
C LEU A 326 9.85 -12.76 -3.39
N LYS A 327 10.20 -14.03 -3.57
CA LYS A 327 11.55 -14.43 -4.01
C LYS A 327 11.95 -13.73 -5.31
N GLY A 328 13.13 -13.10 -5.31
CA GLY A 328 13.69 -12.38 -6.45
C GLY A 328 13.29 -10.90 -6.55
N LEU A 329 12.40 -10.42 -5.68
CA LEU A 329 12.05 -9.01 -5.58
C LEU A 329 13.04 -8.29 -4.64
N LYS A 330 13.60 -7.16 -5.10
CA LYS A 330 14.43 -6.29 -4.26
C LYS A 330 13.59 -5.19 -3.61
N ILE A 331 13.75 -5.01 -2.30
CA ILE A 331 13.17 -3.91 -1.53
C ILE A 331 14.31 -2.96 -1.14
N VAL A 332 14.33 -1.81 -1.81
CA VAL A 332 15.35 -0.79 -1.62
C VAL A 332 14.82 0.25 -0.64
N ILE A 333 15.51 0.38 0.49
CA ILE A 333 15.12 1.31 1.55
C ILE A 333 15.71 2.68 1.28
N ILE A 334 14.81 3.66 1.19
CA ILE A 334 15.13 5.07 0.98
C ILE A 334 14.67 5.91 2.17
N HIS A 335 15.00 7.20 2.15
CA HIS A 335 14.43 8.23 3.04
C HIS A 335 14.46 7.87 4.53
N ILE A 336 15.59 7.34 5.01
CA ILE A 336 15.83 7.10 6.45
C ILE A 336 16.17 8.44 7.12
N LYS A 337 15.47 8.78 8.20
CA LYS A 337 15.76 9.98 8.99
C LYS A 337 16.87 9.70 9.99
N ASP A 338 17.65 10.73 10.25
CA ASP A 338 18.67 10.73 11.30
C ASP A 338 17.97 10.81 12.68
N ASP A 339 18.46 10.05 13.66
CA ASP A 339 18.03 10.15 15.06
C ASP A 339 18.92 11.12 15.87
N PHE A 340 19.94 11.69 15.22
CA PHE A 340 20.94 12.59 15.80
C PHE A 340 21.71 11.96 16.96
N ASP A 341 21.77 10.63 17.02
CA ASP A 341 22.53 9.85 17.98
C ASP A 341 23.71 9.19 17.27
N ASP A 342 24.88 9.84 17.29
CA ASP A 342 26.10 9.39 16.60
C ASP A 342 26.57 7.98 17.05
N ASP A 343 26.10 7.49 18.19
CA ASP A 343 26.43 6.17 18.71
C ASP A 343 25.57 5.05 18.07
N LYS A 344 24.52 5.40 17.32
CA LYS A 344 23.62 4.45 16.68
C LYS A 344 23.68 4.53 15.16
N ASP A 345 24.01 3.41 14.54
CA ASP A 345 23.79 3.24 13.11
C ASP A 345 22.32 2.88 12.83
N VAL A 346 21.46 3.90 12.78
CA VAL A 346 20.02 3.75 12.49
C VAL A 346 19.78 3.00 11.19
N ARG A 347 20.60 3.26 10.17
CA ARG A 347 20.46 2.65 8.85
C ARG A 347 20.69 1.14 8.92
N GLN A 348 21.74 0.72 9.62
CA GLN A 348 22.02 -0.72 9.81
C GLN A 348 21.00 -1.37 10.74
N SER A 349 20.53 -0.67 11.78
CA SER A 349 19.47 -1.15 12.66
C SER A 349 18.16 -1.42 11.89
N ILE A 350 17.76 -0.49 11.02
CA ILE A 350 16.60 -0.64 10.13
C ILE A 350 16.79 -1.84 9.21
N LEU A 351 17.93 -1.95 8.54
CA LEU A 351 18.22 -3.06 7.62
C LEU A 351 18.19 -4.42 8.34
N ALA A 352 18.81 -4.50 9.52
CA ALA A 352 18.84 -5.72 10.33
C ALA A 352 17.42 -6.12 10.77
N ASN A 353 16.60 -5.16 11.19
CA ASN A 353 15.20 -5.42 11.56
C ASN A 353 14.37 -5.89 10.38
N LEU A 354 14.51 -5.27 9.21
CA LEU A 354 13.82 -5.67 7.99
C LEU A 354 14.19 -7.11 7.58
N LYS A 355 15.49 -7.44 7.55
CA LYS A 355 15.96 -8.80 7.24
C LYS A 355 15.39 -9.82 8.22
N ARG A 356 15.48 -9.56 9.52
CA ARG A 356 14.95 -10.45 10.58
C ARG A 356 13.44 -10.65 10.48
N LEU A 357 12.68 -9.57 10.32
CA LEU A 357 11.23 -9.62 10.24
C LEU A 357 10.76 -10.26 8.92
N GLY A 358 11.42 -9.97 7.81
CA GLY A 358 11.13 -10.56 6.51
C GLY A 358 11.44 -12.06 6.45
N GLU A 359 12.52 -12.51 7.11
CA GLU A 359 12.82 -13.93 7.28
C GLU A 359 11.75 -14.62 8.14
N LYS A 360 11.38 -14.02 9.29
CA LYS A 360 10.30 -14.53 10.15
C LYS A 360 8.98 -14.64 9.40
N ALA A 361 8.67 -13.67 8.54
CA ALA A 361 7.46 -13.65 7.71
C ALA A 361 7.59 -14.51 6.43
N ARG A 362 8.75 -15.15 6.19
CA ARG A 362 9.05 -15.97 5.01
C ARG A 362 8.77 -15.26 3.68
N LEU A 363 9.07 -13.97 3.58
CA LEU A 363 8.75 -13.18 2.39
C LEU A 363 9.59 -13.60 1.18
N GLY A 364 10.88 -13.83 1.38
CA GLY A 364 11.83 -14.21 0.32
C GLY A 364 12.39 -13.06 -0.51
N CYS A 365 11.94 -11.82 -0.29
CA CYS A 365 12.52 -10.63 -0.90
C CYS A 365 13.89 -10.27 -0.29
N GLU A 366 14.69 -9.51 -1.03
CA GLU A 366 16.00 -9.03 -0.59
C GLU A 366 15.88 -7.57 -0.13
N PHE A 367 16.41 -7.24 1.05
CA PHE A 367 16.45 -5.86 1.55
C PHE A 367 17.84 -5.24 1.33
N GLU A 368 17.86 -4.05 0.75
CA GLU A 368 19.07 -3.26 0.47
C GLU A 368 18.85 -1.79 0.85
N LEU A 369 19.91 -1.09 1.27
CA LEU A 369 19.85 0.34 1.55
C LEU A 369 20.27 1.13 0.31
N ALA A 370 19.54 2.18 -0.04
CA ALA A 370 20.00 3.11 -1.07
C ALA A 370 21.20 3.93 -0.55
N GLU A 371 22.28 3.96 -1.33
CA GLU A 371 23.49 4.73 -1.03
C GLU A 371 23.53 6.07 -1.75
N THR A 372 23.98 7.11 -1.06
CA THR A 372 24.17 8.44 -1.66
C THR A 372 25.22 8.37 -2.77
N GLY A 373 24.84 8.79 -3.98
CA GLY A 373 25.72 8.72 -5.15
C GLY A 373 25.89 7.29 -5.71
N GLY A 374 25.17 6.30 -5.16
CA GLY A 374 25.17 4.93 -5.64
C GLY A 374 24.45 4.77 -6.98
N SER A 375 24.64 3.60 -7.59
CA SER A 375 23.93 3.17 -8.80
C SER A 375 23.42 1.75 -8.60
N MET A 376 22.20 1.49 -9.06
CA MET A 376 21.57 0.17 -8.95
C MET A 376 21.14 -0.32 -10.33
N PHE A 377 21.19 -1.64 -10.50
CA PHE A 377 20.82 -2.32 -11.73
C PHE A 377 19.80 -3.41 -11.41
N PHE A 378 18.77 -3.46 -12.24
CA PHE A 378 17.63 -4.34 -12.11
C PHE A 378 17.53 -5.17 -13.39
#